data_AF-A0A410FW83-F1
#
_entry.id   AF-A0A410FW83-F1
#
_cell.length_a   1.000
_cell.length_b   1.000
_cell.length_c   1.000
_cell.angle_alpha   90.00
_cell.angle_beta   90.00
_cell.angle_gamma   90.00
#
_symmetry.space_group_name_H-M   'P 1'
#
loop_
_entity.id
_entity.type
_entity.pdbx_description
1 polymer ?
#
loop_
_entity_poly.entity_id
_entity_poly.type
_entity_poly.pdbx_seq_one_letter_code
_entity_poly.pdbx_strand_id
1 'polypeptide(L)'
;MQDYLSFRKMITPVAIQVIFWVGIVACVIVGLVSIVSGASATYGGGTTVLTGILVILLGPLGVRIWCELLIVVFRILDTLGEIRDRLGKG
;
A
#
# COMPACT_ATOMS: atom_id res chain seq x y z
N MET A 1 8.21 2.40 -32.98
CA MET A 1 7.05 2.18 -32.08
C MET A 1 7.45 1.26 -30.92
N GLN A 2 8.38 1.67 -30.05
CA GLN A 2 8.87 0.82 -28.96
C GLN A 2 9.12 1.58 -27.65
N ASP A 3 8.55 2.77 -27.52
CA ASP A 3 8.75 3.63 -26.34
C ASP A 3 7.75 3.34 -25.20
N TYR A 4 6.83 2.38 -25.39
CA TYR A 4 5.83 2.04 -24.37
C TYR A 4 6.31 1.03 -23.32
N LEU A 5 7.51 0.44 -23.48
CA LEU A 5 8.04 -0.57 -22.55
C LEU A 5 9.03 0.00 -21.53
N SER A 6 9.67 1.14 -21.82
CA SER A 6 10.56 1.83 -20.87
C SER A 6 9.78 2.47 -19.73
N PHE A 7 8.56 2.94 -20.02
CA PHE A 7 7.70 3.60 -19.03
C PHE A 7 7.24 2.67 -17.90
N ARG A 8 7.07 1.36 -18.14
CA ARG A 8 6.62 0.40 -17.11
C ARG A 8 7.70 0.11 -16.06
N LYS A 9 8.98 0.11 -16.43
CA LYS A 9 10.08 -0.25 -15.52
C LYS A 9 10.38 0.83 -14.46
N MET A 10 10.01 2.09 -14.74
CA MET A 10 10.08 3.18 -13.75
C MET A 10 8.71 3.57 -13.15
N ILE A 11 7.59 3.43 -13.88
CA ILE A 11 6.26 3.73 -13.32
C ILE A 11 5.86 2.75 -12.23
N THR A 12 6.11 1.45 -12.41
CA THR A 12 5.54 0.44 -11.52
C THR A 12 5.94 0.63 -10.05
N PRO A 13 7.22 0.85 -9.69
CA PRO A 13 7.58 1.15 -8.30
C PRO A 13 6.99 2.48 -7.79
N VAL A 14 6.97 3.53 -8.62
CA VAL A 14 6.44 4.85 -8.24
C VAL A 14 4.92 4.83 -8.04
N ALA A 15 4.19 4.12 -8.90
CA ALA A 15 2.74 3.96 -8.78
C ALA A 15 2.35 3.25 -7.49
N ILE A 16 3.10 2.21 -7.09
CA ILE A 16 2.88 1.51 -5.82
C ILE A 16 3.17 2.44 -4.63
N GLN A 17 4.20 3.28 -4.73
CA GLN A 17 4.54 4.26 -3.69
C GLN A 17 3.44 5.32 -3.50
N VAL A 18 2.78 5.75 -4.59
CA VAL A 18 1.62 6.65 -4.55
C VAL A 18 0.42 5.95 -3.90
N ILE A 19 0.12 4.71 -4.29
CA ILE A 19 -0.96 3.92 -3.70
C ILE A 19 -0.73 3.70 -2.20
N PHE A 20 0.51 3.47 -1.79
CA PHE A 20 0.89 3.33 -0.38
C PHE A 20 0.57 4.59 0.44
N TRP A 21 0.95 5.76 -0.08
CA TRP A 21 0.66 7.04 0.60
C TRP A 21 -0.85 7.28 0.72
N VAL A 22 -1.60 6.99 -0.35
CA VAL A 22 -3.07 7.06 -0.35
C VAL A 22 -3.68 6.07 0.65
N GLY A 23 -3.15 4.84 0.72
CA GLY A 23 -3.59 3.80 1.66
C GLY A 23 -3.37 4.20 3.12
N ILE A 24 -2.22 4.80 3.44
CA ILE A 24 -1.96 5.35 4.78
C ILE A 24 -2.96 6.47 5.11
N VAL A 25 -3.15 7.43 4.20
CA VAL A 25 -4.09 8.53 4.40
C VAL A 25 -5.51 7.99 4.61
N ALA A 26 -5.93 6.99 3.83
CA ALA A 26 -7.21 6.32 4.00
C ALA A 26 -7.34 5.62 5.37
N CYS A 27 -6.33 4.88 5.81
CA CYS A 27 -6.33 4.25 7.14
C CYS A 27 -6.45 5.27 8.27
N VAL A 28 -5.73 6.40 8.17
CA VAL A 28 -5.81 7.49 9.14
C VAL A 28 -7.22 8.09 9.15
N ILE A 29 -7.79 8.39 7.98
CA ILE A 29 -9.15 8.96 7.87
C ILE A 29 -10.19 7.98 8.44
N VAL A 30 -10.14 6.72 8.04
CA VAL A 30 -11.09 5.69 8.51
C VAL A 30 -10.99 5.52 10.02
N GLY A 31 -9.78 5.44 10.57
CA GLY A 31 -9.58 5.35 12.02
C GLY A 31 -10.13 6.57 12.77
N LEU A 32 -9.91 7.78 12.25
CA LEU A 32 -10.39 9.02 12.86
C LEU A 32 -11.92 9.12 12.79
N VAL A 33 -12.53 8.73 11.67
CA VAL A 33 -13.99 8.60 11.52
C VAL A 33 -14.57 7.56 12.46
N SER A 34 -13.91 6.41 12.66
CA SER A 34 -14.34 5.38 13.61
C SER A 34 -14.29 5.88 15.07
N ILE A 35 -13.30 6.69 15.44
CA ILE A 35 -13.23 7.29 16.77
C ILE A 35 -14.33 8.33 16.97
N VAL A 36 -14.54 9.23 16.01
CA VAL A 36 -15.58 10.27 16.11
C VAL A 36 -16.97 9.66 16.14
N SER A 37 -17.24 8.66 15.29
CA SER A 37 -18.52 7.95 15.27
C SER A 37 -18.76 7.17 16.57
N GLY A 38 -17.73 6.47 17.08
CA GLY A 38 -17.80 5.78 18.38
C GLY A 38 -18.00 6.73 19.57
N ALA A 39 -17.39 7.92 19.55
CA ALA A 39 -17.57 8.93 20.60
C ALA A 39 -18.97 9.58 20.58
N SER A 40 -19.59 9.68 19.40
CA SER A 40 -20.96 10.19 19.23
C SER A 40 -22.08 9.17 19.48
N ALA A 41 -21.74 7.90 19.71
CA ALA A 41 -22.72 6.84 19.87
C ALA A 41 -23.25 6.74 21.32
N THR A 42 -24.57 6.90 21.49
CA THR A 42 -25.26 6.91 22.79
C THR A 42 -25.22 5.56 23.53
N TYR A 43 -25.08 4.45 22.82
CA TYR A 43 -24.95 3.10 23.39
C TYR A 43 -23.94 2.27 22.58
N GLY A 44 -23.04 1.55 23.26
CA GLY A 44 -22.08 0.64 22.61
C GLY A 44 -20.83 1.28 21.99
N GLY A 45 -20.66 2.60 22.08
CA GLY A 45 -19.53 3.32 21.47
C GLY A 45 -18.14 2.87 21.95
N GLY A 46 -18.03 2.32 23.16
CA GLY A 46 -16.75 1.84 23.72
C GLY A 46 -16.08 0.75 22.86
N THR A 47 -16.85 -0.16 22.26
CA THR A 47 -16.28 -1.20 21.37
C THR A 47 -15.84 -0.62 20.04
N THR A 48 -16.56 0.37 19.52
CA THR A 48 -16.26 1.06 18.26
C THR A 48 -15.02 1.95 18.37
N VAL A 49 -14.83 2.59 19.52
CA VAL A 49 -13.61 3.35 19.82
C VAL A 49 -12.42 2.41 19.99
N LEU A 50 -12.59 1.27 20.67
CA LEU A 50 -11.52 0.28 20.85
C LEU A 50 -11.08 -0.34 19.51
N THR A 51 -12.02 -0.68 18.63
CA THR A 51 -11.72 -1.15 17.28
C THR A 51 -11.10 -0.05 16.41
N GLY A 52 -11.57 1.20 16.53
CA GLY A 52 -10.96 2.36 15.86
C GLY A 52 -9.49 2.57 16.24
N ILE A 53 -9.16 2.47 17.54
CA ILE A 53 -7.78 2.54 18.03
C ILE A 53 -6.92 1.38 17.50
N LEU A 54 -7.46 0.16 17.52
CA LEU A 54 -6.78 -1.01 16.95
C LEU A 54 -6.53 -0.85 15.44
N VAL A 55 -7.48 -0.29 14.70
CA VAL A 55 -7.33 -0.03 13.26
C VAL A 55 -6.31 1.07 12.99
N ILE A 56 -6.21 2.10 13.83
CA ILE A 56 -5.17 3.14 13.70
C ILE A 56 -3.77 2.57 13.98
N LEU A 57 -3.63 1.61 14.91
CA LEU A 57 -2.35 0.98 15.21
C LEU A 57 -1.97 -0.12 14.21
N LEU A 58 -2.87 -1.06 13.96
CA LEU A 58 -2.63 -2.24 13.12
C LEU A 58 -2.85 -1.96 11.62
N GLY A 59 -3.71 -1.01 11.26
CA GLY A 59 -4.00 -0.67 9.87
C GLY A 59 -2.76 -0.19 9.09
N PRO A 60 -2.03 0.83 9.57
CA PRO A 60 -0.79 1.27 8.92
C PRO A 60 0.29 0.19 8.88
N LEU A 61 0.38 -0.66 9.91
CA LEU A 61 1.30 -1.81 9.93
C LEU A 61 0.94 -2.83 8.85
N GLY A 62 -0.33 -3.17 8.70
CA GLY A 62 -0.81 -4.06 7.64
C GLY A 62 -0.55 -3.51 6.24
N VAL A 63 -0.86 -2.22 6.02
CA VAL A 63 -0.59 -1.52 4.75
C VAL A 63 0.90 -1.49 4.43
N ARG A 64 1.77 -1.25 5.42
CA ARG A 64 3.24 -1.31 5.26
C ARG A 64 3.69 -2.66 4.75
N ILE A 65 3.28 -3.74 5.42
CA ILE A 65 3.68 -5.11 5.05
C ILE A 65 3.19 -5.47 3.65
N TRP A 66 1.93 -5.17 3.34
CA TRP A 66 1.36 -5.44 2.02
C TRP A 66 2.07 -4.66 0.91
N CYS A 67 2.33 -3.37 1.10
CA CYS A 67 3.02 -2.56 0.11
C CYS A 67 4.48 -2.98 -0.09
N GLU A 68 5.20 -3.32 0.99
CA GLU A 68 6.57 -3.82 0.92
C GLU A 68 6.65 -5.11 0.08
N LEU A 69 5.74 -6.06 0.32
CA LEU A 69 5.66 -7.31 -0.45
C LEU A 69 5.36 -7.06 -1.93
N LEU A 70 4.44 -6.14 -2.25
CA LEU A 70 4.14 -5.76 -3.63
C LEU A 70 5.40 -5.20 -4.32
N ILE A 71 6.11 -4.27 -3.69
CA ILE A 71 7.34 -3.68 -4.24
C ILE A 71 8.40 -4.77 -4.47
N VAL A 72 8.58 -5.68 -3.51
CA VAL A 72 9.56 -6.77 -3.60
C VAL A 72 9.25 -7.69 -4.79
N VAL A 73 7.99 -8.09 -5.00
CA VAL A 73 7.60 -8.94 -6.13
C VAL A 73 7.88 -8.24 -7.47
N PHE A 74 7.54 -6.95 -7.58
CA PHE A 74 7.84 -6.18 -8.79
C PHE A 74 9.35 -6.00 -9.03
N ARG A 75 10.14 -5.78 -7.98
CA ARG A 75 11.60 -5.76 -8.07
C ARG A 75 12.18 -7.07 -8.57
N ILE A 76 11.64 -8.21 -8.12
CA ILE A 76 12.08 -9.53 -8.58
C ILE A 76 11.80 -9.70 -10.08
N LEU A 77 10.60 -9.31 -10.54
CA LEU A 77 10.22 -9.34 -11.96
C LEU A 77 11.16 -8.47 -12.83
N ASP A 78 11.51 -7.29 -12.35
CA ASP A 78 12.44 -6.40 -13.07
C ASP A 78 13.85 -6.97 -13.16
N THR A 79 14.31 -7.63 -12.10
CA THR A 79 15.62 -8.29 -12.04
C THR A 79 15.66 -9.48 -13.00
N LEU A 80 14.60 -10.31 -13.03
CA LEU A 80 14.45 -11.42 -13.97
C LEU A 80 14.43 -10.93 -15.43
N GLY A 81 13.71 -9.83 -15.70
CA GLY A 81 13.67 -9.21 -17.01
C GLY A 81 15.04 -8.71 -17.48
N GLU A 82 15.85 -8.18 -16.56
CA GLU A 82 17.22 -7.75 -16.84
C GLU A 82 18.15 -8.94 -17.14
N ILE A 83 18.05 -10.02 -16.37
CA ILE A 83 18.83 -11.24 -16.63
C ILE A 83 18.51 -11.81 -18.02
N ARG A 84 17.23 -11.82 -18.43
CA ARG A 84 16.81 -12.26 -19.77
C ARG A 84 17.41 -11.42 -20.90
N ASP A 85 17.42 -10.09 -20.76
CA ASP A 85 17.98 -9.20 -21.79
C ASP A 85 19.50 -9.37 -21.92
N ARG A 86 20.20 -9.62 -20.80
CA ARG A 86 21.63 -9.91 -20.79
C ARG A 86 21.96 -11.26 -21.44
N LEU A 87 21.09 -12.27 -21.27
CA LEU A 87 21.30 -13.60 -21.87
C LEU A 87 20.95 -13.64 -23.36
N GLY A 88 19.99 -12.83 -23.83
CA GLY A 88 19.56 -12.79 -25.24
C GLY A 88 20.48 -12.00 -26.18
N LYS A 89 21.53 -11.37 -25.66
CA LYS A 89 22.56 -10.65 -26.44
C LYS A 89 23.89 -11.42 -26.57
N GLY A 90 23.91 -12.69 -26.17
CA GLY A 90 25.04 -13.62 -26.36
C GLY A 90 24.82 -14.55 -27.54
#